data_AF-A0A4Q6AD81-F1
#
_entry.id   AF-A0A4Q6AD81-F1
#
_cell.length_a   1.000
_cell.length_b   1.000
_cell.length_c   1.000
_cell.angle_alpha   90.00
_cell.angle_beta   90.00
_cell.angle_gamma   90.00
#
_symmetry.space_group_name_H-M   'P 1'
#
loop_
_entity.id
_entity.type
_entity.pdbx_description
1 polymer ?
#
loop_
_entity_poly.entity_id
_entity_poly.type
_entity_poly.pdbx_seq_one_letter_code
_entity_poly.pdbx_strand_id
1 'polypeptide(L)'
;MANGKISFHKAADQFLTLQYENNWNTVMYLVYKFTKGLTLEAKRLAKSASLSDMDYQDAVVSTWFYYAGLTDLASNYSEERVRLLHEYFDAVSYPEDHRAVVELTISIISDNSDAENKVQQVVSDAILD
;
A
#
# COMPACT_ATOMS: atom_id res chain seq x y z
N MET A 1 18.11 -5.36 24.57
CA MET A 1 17.41 -5.79 23.33
C MET A 1 17.11 -4.52 22.57
N ALA A 2 17.64 -4.35 21.35
CA ALA A 2 17.36 -3.15 20.56
C ALA A 2 15.91 -3.22 20.10
N ASN A 3 15.05 -2.36 20.64
CA ASN A 3 13.71 -2.10 20.12
C ASN A 3 13.86 -1.44 18.74
N GLY A 4 14.12 -2.24 17.71
CA GLY A 4 14.08 -1.76 16.33
C GLY A 4 12.63 -1.39 16.01
N LYS A 5 12.35 -0.10 15.84
CA LYS A 5 11.05 0.38 15.31
C LYS A 5 10.74 -0.44 14.05
N ILE A 6 9.60 -1.13 14.03
CA ILE A 6 9.14 -1.86 12.85
C ILE A 6 8.95 -0.85 11.72
N SER A 7 9.51 -1.17 10.55
CA SER A 7 9.34 -0.37 9.35
C SER A 7 8.21 -0.97 8.53
N PHE A 8 6.97 -0.57 8.83
CA PHE A 8 5.79 -1.17 8.24
C PHE A 8 5.84 -1.25 6.71
N HIS A 9 6.24 -0.18 6.01
CA HIS A 9 6.35 -0.18 4.55
C HIS A 9 7.36 -1.19 3.99
N LYS A 10 8.41 -1.55 4.75
CA LYS A 10 9.37 -2.60 4.35
C LYS A 10 8.76 -3.97 4.59
N ALA A 11 8.01 -4.14 5.68
CA ALA A 11 7.26 -5.36 5.93
C ALA A 11 6.16 -5.58 4.88
N ALA A 12 5.54 -4.52 4.35
CA ALA A 12 4.57 -4.62 3.25
C ALA A 12 5.20 -5.15 1.96
N ASP A 13 6.36 -4.62 1.57
CA ASP A 13 7.13 -5.14 0.41
C ASP A 13 7.47 -6.62 0.59
N GLN A 14 7.96 -7.00 1.77
CA GLN A 14 8.29 -8.40 2.09
C GLN A 14 7.05 -9.30 2.06
N PHE A 15 5.96 -8.87 2.69
CA PHE A 15 4.70 -9.62 2.74
C PHE A 15 4.16 -9.87 1.34
N LEU A 16 4.04 -8.83 0.51
CA LEU A 16 3.53 -8.95 -0.84
C LEU A 16 4.49 -9.75 -1.74
N THR A 17 5.80 -9.57 -1.61
CA THR A 17 6.80 -10.36 -2.35
C THR A 17 6.60 -11.86 -2.11
N LEU A 18 6.42 -12.28 -0.85
CA LEU A 18 6.16 -13.68 -0.51
C LEU A 18 4.83 -14.20 -1.10
N GLN A 19 3.78 -13.39 -1.06
CA GLN A 19 2.48 -13.76 -1.65
C GLN A 19 2.58 -13.97 -3.18
N TYR A 20 3.39 -13.13 -3.85
CA TYR A 20 3.61 -13.22 -5.29
C TYR A 20 4.55 -14.37 -5.68
N GLU A 21 5.63 -14.62 -4.92
CA GLU A 21 6.58 -15.70 -5.18
C GLU A 21 5.93 -17.09 -5.13
N ASN A 22 4.94 -17.27 -4.26
CA ASN A 22 4.24 -18.55 -4.09
C ASN A 22 3.21 -18.85 -5.20
N ASN A 23 2.82 -17.86 -6.00
CA ASN A 23 1.68 -17.96 -6.95
C ASN A 23 2.00 -17.37 -8.34
N TRP A 24 3.27 -17.29 -8.71
CA TRP A 24 3.76 -16.45 -9.80
C TRP A 24 3.15 -16.80 -11.17
N ASN A 25 2.38 -15.87 -11.73
CA ASN A 25 2.10 -15.79 -13.16
C ASN A 25 2.64 -14.47 -13.76
N THR A 26 2.76 -14.38 -15.08
CA THR A 26 3.31 -13.19 -15.76
C THR A 26 2.58 -11.89 -15.40
N VAL A 27 1.26 -11.94 -15.19
CA VAL A 27 0.44 -10.78 -14.82
C VAL A 27 0.81 -10.30 -13.42
N MET A 28 0.84 -11.19 -12.44
CA MET A 28 1.19 -10.88 -11.04
C MET A 28 2.59 -10.24 -10.95
N TYR A 29 3.53 -10.69 -11.77
CA TYR A 29 4.86 -10.07 -11.83
C TYR A 29 4.83 -8.62 -12.30
N LEU A 30 4.08 -8.35 -13.38
CA LEU A 30 3.96 -7.03 -13.95
C LEU A 30 3.26 -6.09 -12.97
N VAL A 31 2.21 -6.58 -12.29
CA VAL A 31 1.52 -5.85 -11.22
C VAL A 31 2.46 -5.55 -10.06
N TYR A 32 3.23 -6.51 -9.58
CA TYR A 32 4.20 -6.27 -8.50
C TYR A 32 5.25 -5.22 -8.92
N LYS A 33 5.83 -5.35 -10.11
CA LYS A 33 6.80 -4.38 -10.63
C LYS A 33 6.21 -2.98 -10.77
N PHE A 34 5.00 -2.88 -11.29
CA PHE A 34 4.29 -1.62 -11.43
C PHE A 34 4.03 -0.98 -10.06
N THR A 35 3.46 -1.75 -9.12
CA THR A 35 3.19 -1.31 -7.74
C THR A 35 4.47 -0.86 -7.03
N LYS A 36 5.60 -1.55 -7.27
CA LYS A 36 6.90 -1.16 -6.73
C LYS A 36 7.37 0.19 -7.27
N GLY A 37 7.13 0.47 -8.55
CA GLY A 37 7.41 1.77 -9.17
C GLY A 37 6.60 2.89 -8.51
N LEU A 38 5.27 2.72 -8.41
CA LEU A 38 4.39 3.69 -7.74
C LEU A 38 4.78 3.90 -6.28
N THR A 39 5.18 2.83 -5.60
CA THR A 39 5.65 2.90 -4.20
C THR A 39 6.93 3.72 -4.07
N LEU A 40 7.86 3.65 -5.01
CA LEU A 40 9.05 4.50 -5.01
C LEU A 40 8.68 5.97 -5.16
N GLU A 41 7.68 6.25 -6.00
CA GLU A 41 7.18 7.60 -6.22
C GLU A 41 6.45 8.14 -4.98
N ALA A 42 5.55 7.36 -4.38
CA ALA A 42 4.90 7.70 -3.12
C ALA A 42 5.92 8.01 -2.00
N LYS A 43 7.01 7.24 -1.90
CA LYS A 43 8.10 7.52 -0.94
C LYS A 43 8.79 8.86 -1.23
N ARG A 44 8.97 9.23 -2.49
CA ARG A 44 9.57 10.51 -2.91
C ARG A 44 8.64 11.67 -2.53
N LEU A 45 7.36 11.56 -2.89
CA LEU A 45 6.32 12.55 -2.62
C LEU A 45 6.09 12.73 -1.12
N ALA A 46 5.97 11.65 -0.36
CA ALA A 46 5.81 11.67 1.10
C ALA A 46 6.95 12.42 1.80
N LYS A 47 8.20 12.21 1.36
CA LYS A 47 9.37 12.95 1.87
C LYS A 47 9.30 14.42 1.52
N SER A 48 8.93 14.74 0.27
CA SER A 48 8.79 16.14 -0.18
C SER A 48 7.68 16.86 0.59
N ALA A 49 6.58 16.18 0.89
CA ALA A 49 5.45 16.70 1.66
C ALA A 49 5.73 16.83 3.17
N SER A 50 6.90 16.36 3.63
CA SER A 50 7.31 16.33 5.03
C SER A 50 6.28 15.64 5.92
N LEU A 51 5.77 14.48 5.47
CA LEU A 51 4.87 13.65 6.27
C LEU A 51 5.55 13.21 7.58
N SER A 52 4.73 13.01 8.63
CA SER A 52 5.22 12.41 9.86
C SER A 52 5.73 10.99 9.62
N ASP A 53 6.50 10.45 10.56
CA ASP A 53 7.02 9.07 10.45
C ASP A 53 5.91 8.07 10.13
N MET A 54 4.74 8.18 10.78
CA MET A 54 3.62 7.27 10.55
C MET A 54 2.83 7.61 9.29
N ASP A 55 2.52 8.88 9.02
CA ASP A 55 1.83 9.26 7.77
C ASP A 55 2.63 8.83 6.52
N TYR A 56 3.97 8.86 6.61
CA TYR A 56 4.85 8.29 5.59
C TYR A 56 4.62 6.78 5.43
N GLN A 57 4.49 6.03 6.53
CA GLN A 57 4.19 4.59 6.46
C GLN A 57 2.80 4.37 5.85
N ASP A 58 1.79 5.11 6.28
CA ASP A 58 0.40 4.98 5.84
C ASP A 58 0.29 5.21 4.34
N ALA A 59 0.92 6.28 3.82
CA ALA A 59 0.96 6.55 2.39
C ALA A 59 1.59 5.38 1.61
N VAL A 60 2.76 4.93 2.05
CA VAL A 60 3.52 3.90 1.32
C VAL A 60 2.85 2.52 1.41
N VAL A 61 2.22 2.19 2.53
CA VAL A 61 1.43 0.96 2.68
C VAL A 61 0.18 1.02 1.82
N SER A 62 -0.54 2.16 1.80
CA SER A 62 -1.69 2.36 0.91
C SER A 62 -1.32 2.13 -0.55
N THR A 63 -0.18 2.67 -1.01
CA THR A 63 0.31 2.46 -2.39
C THR A 63 0.62 0.99 -2.68
N TRP A 64 1.25 0.28 -1.74
CA TRP A 64 1.55 -1.15 -1.89
C TRP A 64 0.28 -1.99 -2.08
N PHE A 65 -0.76 -1.69 -1.30
CA PHE A 65 -1.99 -2.48 -1.28
C PHE A 65 -3.04 -2.04 -2.29
N TYR A 66 -2.91 -0.87 -2.93
CA TYR A 66 -3.90 -0.39 -3.89
C TYR A 66 -4.20 -1.39 -5.01
N TYR A 67 -3.15 -2.00 -5.57
CA TYR A 67 -3.23 -3.06 -6.61
C TYR A 67 -3.02 -4.48 -6.06
N ALA A 68 -2.97 -4.67 -4.73
CA ALA A 68 -2.83 -6.02 -4.16
C ALA A 68 -4.03 -6.88 -4.54
N GLY A 69 -3.79 -8.17 -4.77
CA GLY A 69 -4.84 -9.12 -5.16
C GLY A 69 -5.26 -9.09 -6.62
N LEU A 70 -4.66 -8.21 -7.44
CA LEU A 70 -4.90 -8.22 -8.89
C LEU A 70 -4.16 -9.41 -9.54
N THR A 71 -4.91 -10.47 -9.82
CA THR A 71 -4.40 -11.72 -10.43
C THR A 71 -4.71 -11.84 -11.93
N ASP A 72 -5.71 -11.08 -12.41
CA ASP A 72 -6.08 -10.90 -13.81
C ASP A 72 -6.76 -9.53 -13.99
N LEU A 73 -6.62 -8.92 -15.17
CA LEU A 73 -7.20 -7.62 -15.53
C LEU A 73 -8.74 -7.64 -15.58
N ALA A 74 -9.36 -8.82 -15.64
CA ALA A 74 -10.80 -9.00 -15.68
C ALA A 74 -11.47 -9.22 -14.31
N SER A 75 -10.69 -9.38 -13.22
CA SER A 75 -11.21 -9.80 -11.92
C SER A 75 -11.47 -8.62 -10.97
N ASN A 76 -12.52 -8.72 -10.16
CA ASN A 76 -12.76 -7.81 -9.04
C ASN A 76 -11.76 -8.14 -7.91
N TYR A 77 -10.66 -7.37 -7.85
CA TYR A 77 -9.58 -7.58 -6.88
C TYR A 77 -9.84 -6.94 -5.51
N SER A 78 -10.99 -6.27 -5.34
CA SER A 78 -11.32 -5.56 -4.10
C SER A 78 -11.39 -6.47 -2.87
N GLU A 79 -11.98 -7.67 -3.00
CA GLU A 79 -12.08 -8.63 -1.90
C GLU A 79 -10.70 -9.18 -1.50
N GLU A 80 -9.91 -9.58 -2.49
CA GLU A 80 -8.57 -10.13 -2.26
C GLU A 80 -7.61 -9.07 -1.70
N ARG A 81 -7.73 -7.82 -2.16
CA ARG A 81 -7.02 -6.67 -1.59
C ARG A 81 -7.33 -6.49 -0.11
N VAL A 82 -8.60 -6.49 0.26
CA VAL A 82 -9.04 -6.34 1.65
C VAL A 82 -8.51 -7.49 2.50
N ARG A 83 -8.62 -8.74 2.01
CA ARG A 83 -8.07 -9.92 2.69
C ARG A 83 -6.56 -9.77 2.96
N LEU A 84 -5.79 -9.47 1.93
CA LEU A 84 -4.33 -9.32 2.04
C LEU A 84 -3.93 -8.17 2.96
N LEU A 85 -4.66 -7.06 2.91
CA LEU A 85 -4.41 -5.89 3.76
C LEU A 85 -4.63 -6.22 5.24
N HIS A 86 -5.73 -6.91 5.57
CA HIS A 86 -6.04 -7.33 6.94
C HIS A 86 -5.05 -8.36 7.46
N GLU A 87 -4.69 -9.37 6.66
CA GLU A 87 -3.66 -10.35 7.00
C GLU A 87 -2.31 -9.68 7.29
N TYR A 88 -1.95 -8.67 6.49
CA TYR A 88 -0.76 -7.88 6.72
C TYR A 88 -0.83 -7.08 8.02
N PHE A 89 -1.94 -6.38 8.28
CA PHE A 89 -2.10 -5.58 9.49
C PHE A 89 -1.97 -6.42 10.76
N ASP A 90 -2.55 -7.62 10.76
CA ASP A 90 -2.46 -8.55 11.88
C ASP A 90 -1.05 -9.11 12.03
N ALA A 91 -0.40 -9.49 10.92
CA ALA A 91 0.95 -10.03 10.94
C ALA A 91 1.99 -9.06 11.53
N VAL A 92 1.81 -7.75 11.33
CA VAL A 92 2.75 -6.72 11.81
C VAL A 92 2.25 -5.95 13.02
N SER A 93 1.07 -6.28 13.55
CA SER A 93 0.40 -5.51 14.62
C SER A 93 0.30 -4.02 14.27
N TYR A 94 -0.21 -3.72 13.07
CA TYR A 94 -0.36 -2.36 12.58
C TYR A 94 -1.31 -1.56 13.49
N PRO A 95 -1.00 -0.30 13.87
CA PRO A 95 -1.82 0.46 14.80
C PRO A 95 -3.24 0.73 14.26
N GLU A 96 -4.26 0.52 15.09
CA GLU A 96 -5.67 0.56 14.68
C GLU A 96 -6.08 1.89 14.03
N ASP A 97 -5.72 3.02 14.64
CA ASP A 97 -6.03 4.35 14.10
C ASP A 97 -5.44 4.55 12.70
N HIS A 98 -4.29 3.92 12.42
CA HIS A 98 -3.60 4.00 11.14
C HIS A 98 -4.10 2.95 10.12
N ARG A 99 -4.71 1.84 10.57
CA ARG A 99 -5.41 0.91 9.67
C ARG A 99 -6.54 1.62 8.94
N ALA A 100 -7.36 2.37 9.68
CA ALA A 100 -8.46 3.14 9.13
C ALA A 100 -8.00 4.20 8.11
N VAL A 101 -6.86 4.86 8.36
CA VAL A 101 -6.27 5.83 7.42
C VAL A 101 -5.89 5.16 6.10
N VAL A 102 -5.23 4.00 6.15
CA VAL A 102 -4.81 3.26 4.96
C VAL A 102 -6.03 2.77 4.15
N GLU A 103 -7.01 2.18 4.83
CA GLU A 103 -8.24 1.69 4.19
C GLU A 103 -9.03 2.84 3.52
N LEU A 104 -9.22 3.95 4.24
CA LEU A 104 -9.91 5.12 3.72
C LEU A 104 -9.16 5.71 2.52
N THR A 105 -7.83 5.77 2.59
CA THR A 105 -7.01 6.28 1.48
C THR A 105 -7.18 5.42 0.23
N ILE A 106 -7.16 4.09 0.36
CA ILE A 106 -7.39 3.17 -0.77
C ILE A 106 -8.81 3.35 -1.32
N SER A 107 -9.81 3.51 -0.47
CA SER A 107 -11.21 3.72 -0.90
C SER A 107 -11.36 5.00 -1.70
N ILE A 108 -10.89 6.14 -1.17
CA ILE A 108 -11.01 7.46 -1.82
C ILE A 108 -10.41 7.44 -3.23
N ILE A 109 -9.24 6.82 -3.39
CA ILE A 109 -8.57 6.74 -4.68
C ILE A 109 -9.29 5.76 -5.61
N SER A 110 -9.79 4.64 -5.10
CA SER A 110 -10.59 3.68 -5.89
C SER A 110 -11.88 4.32 -6.41
N ASP A 111 -12.47 5.23 -5.62
CA ASP A 111 -13.70 5.94 -5.94
C ASP A 111 -13.45 7.22 -6.79
N ASN A 112 -12.19 7.53 -7.12
CA ASN A 112 -11.78 8.81 -7.75
C ASN A 112 -12.33 10.04 -7.00
N SER A 113 -12.39 9.96 -5.68
CA SER A 113 -12.80 11.07 -4.81
C SER A 113 -11.63 12.01 -4.54
N ASP A 114 -11.94 13.26 -4.17
CA ASP A 114 -10.92 14.26 -3.84
C ASP A 114 -10.15 13.88 -2.57
N ALA A 115 -8.83 14.14 -2.57
CA ALA A 115 -8.00 13.95 -1.40
C ALA A 115 -8.31 15.01 -0.31
N GLU A 116 -8.55 14.55 0.92
CA GLU A 116 -8.90 15.40 2.06
C GLU A 116 -7.68 15.72 2.96
N ASN A 117 -6.59 14.96 2.82
CA ASN A 117 -5.38 15.15 3.61
C ASN A 117 -4.09 14.83 2.81
N LYS A 118 -2.93 15.11 3.42
CA LYS A 118 -1.62 14.94 2.76
C LYS A 118 -1.28 13.48 2.45
N VAL A 119 -1.75 12.51 3.25
CA VAL A 119 -1.53 11.07 2.97
C VAL A 119 -2.26 10.72 1.69
N GLN A 120 -3.55 11.06 1.60
CA GLN A 120 -4.38 10.81 0.43
C GLN A 120 -3.85 11.52 -0.81
N GLN A 121 -3.42 12.78 -0.69
CA GLN A 121 -2.83 13.53 -1.80
C GLN A 121 -1.58 12.83 -2.34
N VAL A 122 -0.66 12.42 -1.46
CA VAL A 122 0.57 11.74 -1.86
C VAL A 122 0.28 10.44 -2.58
N VAL A 123 -0.70 9.66 -2.11
CA VAL A 123 -1.03 8.37 -2.72
C VAL A 123 -1.79 8.58 -4.04
N SER A 124 -2.67 9.57 -4.11
CA SER A 124 -3.35 9.98 -5.35
C SER A 124 -2.35 10.40 -6.42
N ASP A 125 -1.44 11.33 -6.09
CA ASP A 125 -0.38 11.81 -6.99
C ASP A 125 0.53 10.65 -7.42
N ALA A 126 0.81 9.68 -6.54
CA ALA A 126 1.65 8.55 -6.91
C ALA A 126 0.96 7.53 -7.84
N ILE A 127 -0.38 7.49 -7.88
CA ILE A 127 -1.16 6.46 -8.58
C ILE A 127 -1.79 6.99 -9.88
N LEU A 128 -2.20 8.26 -9.89
CA LEU A 128 -3.02 8.85 -10.96
C LEU A 128 -2.25 9.78 -11.91
N ASP A 129 -1.06 10.28 -11.54
CA ASP A 129 -0.16 11.04 -12.44
C ASP A 129 0.77 10.12 -13.25
#